data_AF-A0A954C0M9-F1
#
_entry.id   AF-A0A954C0M9-F1
#
_cell.length_a   1.000
_cell.length_b   1.000
_cell.length_c   1.000
_cell.angle_alpha   90.00
_cell.angle_beta   90.00
_cell.angle_gamma   90.00
#
_symmetry.space_group_name_H-M   'P 1'
#
loop_
_entity.id
_entity.type
_entity.pdbx_description
1 polymer ?
#
loop_
_entity_poly.entity_id
_entity_poly.type
_entity_poly.pdbx_seq_one_letter_code
_entity_poly.pdbx_strand_id
1 'polypeptide(L)'
;MPPAFWLVLAFFLGSFVGSFLNVVVYRLPRNCLSINNPKRSFCPSCKTQLKWSDNLPIVGWAVLRGKCRYCGVRFGVRYPLVELLTATLFTLATWRVLISDGNVASQPLAWLTLLHTVLVISVLLPWALIDLDLR
;
A
#
# COMPACT_ATOMS: atom_id res chain seq x y z
N MET A 1 10.88 -23.43 3.78
CA MET A 1 11.43 -22.06 3.59
C MET A 1 11.52 -21.37 4.94
N PRO A 2 12.55 -20.54 5.21
CA PRO A 2 12.71 -19.88 6.50
C PRO A 2 11.55 -18.90 6.76
N PRO A 3 11.11 -18.70 8.02
CA PRO A 3 10.03 -17.77 8.35
C PRO A 3 10.29 -16.33 7.88
N ALA A 4 11.57 -15.91 7.92
CA ALA A 4 11.99 -14.59 7.44
C ALA A 4 11.61 -14.32 5.98
N PHE A 5 11.65 -15.34 5.12
CA PHE A 5 11.27 -15.20 3.71
C PHE A 5 9.82 -14.73 3.56
N TRP A 6 8.89 -15.34 4.32
CA TRP A 6 7.47 -15.00 4.27
C TRP A 6 7.17 -13.61 4.82
N LEU A 7 7.90 -13.18 5.86
CA LEU A 7 7.76 -11.84 6.42
C LEU A 7 8.23 -10.77 5.44
N VAL A 8 9.38 -10.97 4.81
CA VAL A 8 9.92 -10.06 3.79
C VAL A 8 8.97 -9.98 2.60
N LEU A 9 8.47 -11.14 2.13
CA LEU A 9 7.49 -11.19 1.05
C LEU A 9 6.21 -10.42 1.40
N ALA A 10 5.66 -10.64 2.61
CA ALA A 10 4.46 -9.96 3.09
C ALA A 10 4.65 -8.44 3.20
N PHE A 11 5.83 -7.98 3.65
CA PHE A 11 6.17 -6.57 3.72
C PHE A 11 6.15 -5.91 2.35
N PHE A 12 6.87 -6.49 1.37
CA PHE A 12 6.90 -5.94 0.02
C PHE A 12 5.52 -5.96 -0.62
N LEU A 13 4.82 -7.10 -0.55
CA LEU A 13 3.48 -7.22 -1.11
C LEU A 13 2.51 -6.22 -0.48
N GLY A 14 2.55 -6.06 0.85
CA GLY A 14 1.77 -5.05 1.56
C GLY A 14 2.12 -3.61 1.16
N SER A 15 3.39 -3.30 0.89
CA SER A 15 3.80 -1.97 0.40
C SER A 15 3.26 -1.66 -1.00
N PHE A 16 3.26 -2.65 -1.91
CA PHE A 16 2.68 -2.50 -3.26
C PHE A 16 1.16 -2.36 -3.21
N VAL A 17 0.50 -3.15 -2.36
CA VAL A 17 -0.95 -3.02 -2.12
C VAL A 17 -1.24 -1.63 -1.54
N GLY A 18 -0.50 -1.16 -0.53
CA GLY A 18 -0.66 0.18 0.04
C GLY A 18 -0.50 1.30 -0.99
N SER A 19 0.45 1.16 -1.91
CA SER A 19 0.65 2.12 -3.01
C SER A 19 -0.54 2.15 -3.97
N PHE A 20 -1.15 0.99 -4.25
CA PHE A 20 -2.41 0.93 -4.99
C PHE A 20 -3.58 1.52 -4.20
N LEU A 21 -3.67 1.26 -2.89
CA LEU A 21 -4.72 1.82 -2.03
C LEU A 21 -4.69 3.35 -1.99
N ASN A 22 -3.51 3.98 -2.04
CA ASN A 22 -3.41 5.44 -2.20
C ASN A 22 -4.13 5.95 -3.46
N VAL A 23 -4.08 5.19 -4.56
CA VAL A 23 -4.82 5.52 -5.79
C VAL A 23 -6.32 5.35 -5.59
N VAL A 24 -6.75 4.29 -4.91
CA VAL A 24 -8.17 4.03 -4.61
C VAL A 24 -8.74 5.12 -3.71
N VAL A 25 -8.09 5.43 -2.58
CA VAL A 25 -8.50 6.50 -1.65
C VAL A 25 -8.61 7.83 -2.37
N TYR A 26 -7.67 8.13 -3.28
CA TYR A 26 -7.71 9.37 -4.03
C TYR A 26 -8.82 9.38 -5.10
N ARG A 27 -9.05 8.30 -5.86
CA ARG A 27 -9.96 8.31 -7.02
C ARG A 27 -11.41 7.98 -6.65
N LEU A 28 -11.64 7.06 -5.73
CA LEU A 28 -12.96 6.53 -5.41
C LEU A 28 -13.99 7.57 -4.94
N PRO A 29 -13.68 8.48 -3.99
CA PRO A 29 -14.66 9.50 -3.56
C PRO A 29 -14.86 10.62 -4.59
N ARG A 30 -13.97 10.72 -5.58
CA ARG A 30 -14.04 11.73 -6.63
C ARG A 30 -14.84 11.14 -7.80
N ASN A 31 -16.17 11.35 -7.78
CA ASN A 31 -17.17 10.84 -8.76
C ASN A 31 -16.87 11.06 -10.26
N CYS A 32 -15.78 11.73 -10.63
CA CYS A 32 -15.37 12.04 -12.00
C CYS A 32 -14.12 11.28 -12.49
N LEU A 33 -13.49 10.42 -11.66
CA LEU A 33 -12.27 9.70 -12.02
C LEU A 33 -12.46 8.19 -11.90
N SER A 34 -12.39 7.48 -13.03
CA SER A 34 -12.32 6.01 -13.01
C SER A 34 -10.97 5.56 -12.42
N ILE A 35 -10.97 4.47 -11.65
CA ILE A 35 -9.74 3.84 -11.14
C ILE A 35 -8.77 3.55 -12.28
N ASN A 36 -9.27 3.20 -13.47
CA ASN A 36 -8.45 2.84 -14.63
C ASN A 36 -8.17 4.01 -15.58
N ASN A 37 -8.76 5.20 -15.35
CA ASN A 37 -8.56 6.34 -16.24
C ASN A 37 -8.23 7.62 -15.44
N PRO A 38 -6.97 8.09 -15.45
CA PRO A 38 -5.84 7.67 -16.30
C PRO A 38 -5.11 6.41 -15.82
N LYS A 39 -4.57 5.63 -16.77
CA LYS A 39 -3.85 4.36 -16.52
C LYS A 39 -2.59 4.47 -15.64
N ARG A 40 -2.00 5.66 -15.50
CA ARG A 40 -0.76 5.90 -14.75
C ARG A 40 -0.95 6.93 -13.65
N SER A 41 -0.13 6.82 -12.60
CA SER A 41 0.03 7.86 -11.58
C SER A 41 0.50 9.16 -12.22
N PHE A 42 -0.10 10.29 -11.84
CA PHE A 42 0.25 11.61 -12.34
C PHE A 42 0.34 12.60 -11.18
N CYS A 43 1.14 13.65 -11.35
CA CYS A 43 1.21 14.71 -10.37
C CYS A 43 -0.09 15.56 -10.40
N PRO A 44 -0.76 15.82 -9.26
CA PRO A 44 -2.00 16.60 -9.24
C PRO A 44 -1.80 18.07 -9.66
N SER A 45 -0.59 18.62 -9.50
CA SER A 45 -0.28 20.03 -9.84
C SER A 45 0.10 20.20 -11.31
N CYS A 46 1.13 19.47 -11.79
CA CYS A 46 1.63 19.64 -13.16
C CYS A 46 1.03 18.66 -14.17
N LYS A 47 0.21 17.69 -13.74
CA LYS A 47 -0.41 16.63 -14.56
C LYS A 47 0.58 15.76 -15.35
N THR A 48 1.89 15.91 -15.13
CA THR A 48 2.92 15.06 -15.72
C THR A 48 2.79 13.65 -15.17
N GLN A 49 2.93 12.65 -16.05
CA GLN A 49 2.98 11.25 -15.66
C GLN A 49 4.26 10.97 -14.88
N LEU A 50 4.13 10.29 -13.74
CA LEU A 50 5.27 9.88 -12.93
C LEU A 50 5.95 8.66 -13.58
N LYS A 51 7.29 8.63 -13.53
CA LYS A 51 8.05 7.44 -13.92
C LYS A 51 7.79 6.33 -12.91
N TRP A 52 7.94 5.07 -13.33
CA TRP A 52 7.77 3.91 -12.45
C TRP A 52 8.69 3.98 -11.21
N SER A 53 9.92 4.50 -11.37
CA SER A 53 10.89 4.72 -10.28
C SER A 53 10.40 5.72 -9.23
N ASP A 54 9.58 6.68 -9.66
CA ASP A 54 9.05 7.74 -8.81
C ASP A 54 7.79 7.27 -8.05
N ASN A 55 7.22 6.15 -8.48
CA ASN A 55 6.05 5.49 -7.89
C ASN A 55 6.43 4.21 -7.12
N LEU A 56 7.72 3.98 -6.86
CA LEU A 56 8.17 2.85 -6.05
C LEU A 56 7.77 3.10 -4.58
N PRO A 57 7.06 2.15 -3.91
CA PRO A 57 6.55 2.37 -2.56
C PRO A 57 7.67 2.75 -1.58
N ILE A 58 7.43 3.77 -0.75
CA ILE A 58 8.32 4.34 0.28
C ILE A 58 9.59 4.99 -0.30
N VAL A 59 10.31 4.28 -1.16
CA VAL A 59 11.59 4.67 -1.76
C VAL A 59 11.43 5.83 -2.73
N GLY A 60 10.40 5.83 -3.59
CA GLY A 60 10.17 6.91 -4.56
C GLY A 60 9.96 8.25 -3.87
N TRP A 61 9.15 8.26 -2.79
CA TRP A 61 8.94 9.44 -1.96
C TRP A 61 10.22 9.86 -1.22
N ALA A 62 10.97 8.91 -0.64
CA ALA A 62 12.20 9.19 0.09
C ALA A 62 13.29 9.78 -0.80
N VAL A 63 13.52 9.21 -1.99
CA VAL A 63 14.51 9.68 -2.98
C VAL A 63 14.16 11.08 -3.48
N LEU A 64 12.88 11.34 -3.73
CA LEU A 64 12.41 12.65 -4.17
C LEU A 64 12.20 13.64 -3.02
N ARG A 65 12.47 13.23 -1.77
CA ARG A 65 12.26 14.02 -0.53
C ARG A 65 10.84 14.60 -0.46
N GLY A 66 9.87 13.80 -0.88
CA GLY A 66 8.47 14.16 -0.96
C GLY A 66 8.16 15.32 -1.91
N LYS A 67 8.91 15.49 -3.01
CA LYS A 67 8.66 16.52 -4.02
C LYS A 67 8.46 15.92 -5.41
N CYS A 68 7.63 16.54 -6.24
CA CYS A 68 7.56 16.19 -7.65
C CYS A 68 8.87 16.58 -8.35
N ARG A 69 9.46 15.67 -9.13
CA ARG A 69 10.68 15.92 -9.92
C ARG A 69 10.52 17.07 -10.93
N TYR A 70 9.31 17.29 -11.44
CA TYR A 70 9.06 18.25 -12.52
C TYR A 70 8.67 19.64 -12.00
N CYS A 71 7.69 19.73 -11.10
CA CYS A 71 7.18 21.01 -10.61
C CYS A 71 7.58 21.36 -9.17
N GLY A 72 8.27 20.46 -8.45
CA GLY A 72 8.70 20.70 -7.07
C GLY A 72 7.58 20.71 -6.02
N VAL A 73 6.32 20.50 -6.41
CA VAL A 73 5.20 20.43 -5.45
C VAL A 73 5.43 19.30 -4.45
N ARG A 74 5.09 19.54 -3.18
CA ARG A 74 5.29 18.54 -2.12
C ARG A 74 4.17 17.50 -2.14
N PHE A 75 4.54 16.22 -2.18
CA PHE A 75 3.64 15.10 -1.88
C PHE A 75 3.56 14.92 -0.37
N GLY A 76 2.35 14.94 0.18
CA GLY A 76 2.14 14.81 1.62
C GLY A 76 2.72 13.51 2.19
N VAL A 77 3.13 13.54 3.46
CA VAL A 77 3.68 12.38 4.18
C VAL A 77 2.66 11.24 4.33
N ARG A 78 1.36 11.54 4.11
CA ARG A 78 0.28 10.54 4.13
C ARG A 78 0.53 9.39 3.16
N TYR A 79 1.07 9.65 1.96
CA TYR A 79 1.30 8.62 0.94
C TYR A 79 2.27 7.52 1.40
N PRO A 80 3.53 7.82 1.79
CA PRO A 80 4.44 6.79 2.31
C PRO A 80 3.99 6.20 3.64
N LEU A 81 3.22 6.95 4.46
CA LEU A 81 2.65 6.40 5.70
C LEU A 81 1.63 5.31 5.43
N VAL A 82 0.74 5.48 4.45
CA VAL A 82 -0.24 4.45 4.06
C VAL A 82 0.48 3.21 3.53
N GLU A 83 1.51 3.38 2.70
CA GLU A 83 2.34 2.27 2.20
C GLU A 83 3.01 1.50 3.33
N LEU A 84 3.63 2.22 4.27
CA LEU A 84 4.30 1.62 5.43
C LEU A 84 3.30 0.95 6.39
N LEU A 85 2.16 1.57 6.64
CA LEU A 85 1.09 1.00 7.47
C LEU A 85 0.58 -0.31 6.87
N THR A 86 0.31 -0.33 5.57
CA THR A 86 -0.19 -1.54 4.88
C THR A 86 0.86 -2.65 4.90
N ALA A 87 2.13 -2.32 4.62
CA ALA A 87 3.25 -3.26 4.72
C ALA A 87 3.41 -3.85 6.14
N THR A 88 3.29 -2.99 7.16
CA THR A 88 3.40 -3.40 8.57
C THR A 88 2.24 -4.31 8.98
N LEU A 89 1.01 -3.97 8.61
CA LEU A 89 -0.17 -4.78 8.94
C LEU A 89 -0.13 -6.16 8.26
N PHE A 90 0.31 -6.24 7.01
CA PHE A 90 0.47 -7.53 6.30
C PHE A 90 1.56 -8.39 6.95
N THR A 91 2.69 -7.77 7.32
CA THR A 91 3.78 -8.45 8.00
C THR A 91 3.34 -8.97 9.36
N LEU A 92 2.62 -8.15 10.13
CA LEU A 92 2.07 -8.52 11.44
C LEU A 92 1.04 -9.66 11.32
N ALA A 93 0.15 -9.59 10.33
CA ALA A 93 -0.81 -10.67 10.06
C ALA A 93 -0.09 -11.98 9.72
N THR A 94 0.94 -11.92 8.88
CA THR A 94 1.77 -13.08 8.51
C THR A 94 2.48 -13.65 9.73
N TRP A 95 3.09 -12.81 10.55
CA TRP A 95 3.73 -13.23 11.80
C TRP A 95 2.74 -13.91 12.73
N ARG A 96 1.56 -13.32 12.95
CA ARG A 96 0.56 -13.83 13.90
C ARG A 96 -0.12 -15.12 13.46
N VAL A 97 -0.32 -15.30 12.16
CA VAL A 97 -1.12 -16.42 11.62
C VAL A 97 -0.24 -17.56 11.13
N LEU A 98 0.86 -17.25 10.43
CA LEU A 98 1.71 -18.27 9.81
C LEU A 98 2.92 -18.65 10.67
N ILE A 99 3.36 -17.85 11.63
CA ILE A 99 4.57 -18.15 12.40
C ILE A 99 4.19 -18.59 13.81
N SER A 100 4.39 -19.87 14.10
CA SER A 100 4.26 -20.45 15.45
C SER A 100 5.54 -21.20 15.78
N ASP A 101 6.10 -20.96 16.97
CA ASP A 101 7.29 -21.66 17.49
C ASP A 101 8.49 -21.67 16.52
N GLY A 102 8.67 -20.56 15.79
CA GLY A 102 9.74 -20.40 14.80
C GLY A 102 9.54 -21.20 13.50
N ASN A 103 8.40 -21.88 13.34
CA ASN A 103 8.05 -22.64 12.14
C ASN A 103 6.89 -21.97 11.39
N VAL A 104 6.82 -22.27 10.09
CA VAL A 104 5.73 -21.81 9.23
C VAL A 104 4.57 -22.82 9.32
N ALA A 105 3.38 -22.34 9.59
CA ALA A 105 2.17 -23.15 9.64
C ALA A 105 1.91 -23.82 8.28
N SER A 106 1.83 -25.15 8.27
CA SER A 106 1.48 -25.95 7.09
C SER A 106 -0.03 -26.18 6.95
N GLN A 107 -0.79 -25.92 8.00
CA GLN A 107 -2.23 -26.11 8.06
C GLN A 107 -2.93 -25.20 7.01
N PRO A 108 -3.77 -25.74 6.10
CA PRO A 108 -4.47 -24.93 5.10
C PRO A 108 -5.33 -23.82 5.71
N LEU A 109 -5.89 -24.08 6.89
CA LEU A 109 -6.69 -23.11 7.63
C LEU A 109 -5.90 -21.83 7.93
N ALA A 110 -4.63 -21.93 8.31
CA ALA A 110 -3.79 -20.76 8.60
C ALA A 110 -3.61 -19.88 7.36
N TRP A 111 -3.41 -20.49 6.18
CA TRP A 111 -3.31 -19.77 4.90
C TRP A 111 -4.62 -19.09 4.51
N LEU A 112 -5.76 -19.75 4.72
CA LEU A 112 -7.08 -19.17 4.50
C LEU A 112 -7.36 -18.01 5.45
N THR A 113 -6.99 -18.14 6.73
CA THR A 113 -7.10 -17.07 7.71
C THR A 113 -6.23 -15.88 7.32
N LEU A 114 -4.98 -16.10 6.89
CA LEU A 114 -4.11 -15.03 6.43
C LEU A 114 -4.72 -14.30 5.22
N LEU A 115 -5.20 -15.04 4.22
CA LEU A 115 -5.84 -14.48 3.04
C LEU A 115 -7.04 -13.60 3.42
N HIS A 116 -7.92 -14.13 4.27
CA HIS A 116 -9.06 -13.38 4.78
C HIS A 116 -8.62 -12.09 5.49
N THR A 117 -7.67 -12.16 6.42
CA THR A 117 -7.17 -10.99 7.16
C THR A 117 -6.59 -9.94 6.24
N VAL A 118 -5.80 -10.34 5.24
CA VAL A 118 -5.19 -9.46 4.24
C VAL A 118 -6.26 -8.77 3.38
N LEU A 119 -7.29 -9.49 2.94
CA LEU A 119 -8.40 -8.93 2.18
C LEU A 119 -9.20 -7.92 3.02
N VAL A 120 -9.49 -8.26 4.28
CA VAL A 120 -10.17 -7.37 5.22
C VAL A 120 -9.37 -6.08 5.42
N ILE A 121 -8.05 -6.16 5.63
CA ILE A 121 -7.17 -4.97 5.72
C ILE A 121 -7.25 -4.15 4.43
N SER A 122 -7.20 -4.80 3.27
CA SER A 122 -7.21 -4.13 1.96
C SER A 122 -8.52 -3.39 1.66
N VAL A 123 -9.63 -3.76 2.31
CA VAL A 123 -10.93 -3.11 2.16
C VAL A 123 -11.18 -2.06 3.24
N LEU A 124 -10.89 -2.39 4.51
CA LEU A 124 -11.16 -1.48 5.63
C LEU A 124 -10.24 -0.27 5.65
N LEU A 125 -8.97 -0.45 5.29
CA LEU A 125 -7.98 0.63 5.31
C LEU A 125 -8.34 1.78 4.35
N PRO A 126 -8.65 1.57 3.06
CA PRO A 126 -9.07 2.66 2.20
C PRO A 126 -10.41 3.24 2.62
N TRP A 127 -11.35 2.44 3.13
CA TRP A 127 -12.64 2.95 3.61
C TRP A 127 -12.46 3.92 4.79
N ALA A 128 -11.67 3.54 5.79
CA ALA A 128 -11.36 4.40 6.92
C ALA A 128 -10.67 5.70 6.49
N LEU A 129 -9.73 5.63 5.54
CA LEU A 129 -9.04 6.80 5.01
C LEU A 129 -9.97 7.72 4.21
N ILE A 130 -10.90 7.16 3.44
CA ILE A 130 -11.91 7.94 2.70
C ILE A 130 -12.86 8.64 3.68
N ASP A 131 -13.33 7.95 4.73
CA ASP A 131 -14.19 8.58 5.75
C ASP A 131 -13.48 9.76 6.44
N LEU A 132 -12.19 9.59 6.76
CA LEU A 132 -11.36 10.66 7.33
C LEU A 132 -11.11 11.82 6.37
N ASP A 133 -11.11 11.58 5.05
CA ASP A 133 -10.94 12.63 4.04
C ASP A 133 -12.24 13.38 3.74
N LEU A 134 -13.40 12.80 4.07
CA LEU A 134 -14.72 13.38 3.83
C LEU A 134 -15.31 14.11 5.06
N ARG A 135 -14.72 13.96 6.24
CA ARG A 135 -15.04 14.72 7.46
C ARG A 135 -14.33 16.07 7.49
#